data_AF-A0AAD9EV16-F1
#
_entry.id   AF-A0AAD9EV16-F1
#
_cell.length_a   1.000
_cell.length_b   1.000
_cell.length_c   1.000
_cell.angle_alpha   90.00
_cell.angle_beta   90.00
_cell.angle_gamma   90.00
#
_symmetry.space_group_name_H-M   'P 1'
#
loop_
_entity.id
_entity.type
_entity.pdbx_description
1 polymer ?
#
loop_
_entity_poly.entity_id
_entity_poly.type
_entity_poly.pdbx_seq_one_letter_code
_entity_poly.pdbx_strand_id
1 'polypeptide(L)'
;MILGNVQSLRNKVDELQGNVRFQKNFRDCSVLAFTETWLTDCNQDNDLFIDGFGAPFRLDRKAEVTGKTQGGGIIEPSQPWTSSAPRTKERVGQ
;
A
#
# COMPACT_ATOMS: atom_id res chain seq x y z
N MET A 1 4.11 -10.70 -4.73
CA MET A 1 4.10 -9.25 -5.00
C MET A 1 3.16 -9.02 -6.17
N ILE A 2 2.23 -8.08 -6.06
CA ILE A 2 1.35 -7.66 -7.17
C ILE A 2 1.80 -6.29 -7.65
N LEU A 3 1.97 -6.16 -8.97
CA LEU A 3 2.21 -4.89 -9.64
C LEU A 3 0.98 -4.57 -10.50
N GLY A 4 0.45 -3.36 -10.36
CA GLY A 4 -0.74 -2.94 -11.11
C GLY A 4 -0.69 -1.48 -11.52
N ASN A 5 -1.13 -1.20 -12.74
CA ASN A 5 -1.40 0.16 -13.16
C ASN A 5 -2.84 0.52 -12.77
N VAL A 6 -3.00 1.52 -11.90
CA VAL A 6 -4.33 1.89 -11.36
C VAL A 6 -4.96 3.09 -12.05
N GLN A 7 -4.19 3.83 -12.87
CA GLN A 7 -4.66 4.99 -13.66
C GLN A 7 -5.62 5.90 -12.87
N SER A 8 -5.15 6.39 -11.71
CA SER A 8 -5.90 7.01 -10.60
C SER A 8 -6.17 6.04 -9.43
N LEU A 9 -5.24 6.00 -8.48
CA LEU A 9 -5.37 5.14 -7.30
C LEU A 9 -6.62 5.49 -6.49
N ARG A 10 -6.90 6.79 -6.29
CA ARG A 10 -8.05 7.27 -5.50
C ARG A 10 -9.39 6.69 -5.96
N ASN A 11 -9.53 6.47 -7.27
CA ASN A 11 -10.75 5.94 -7.86
C ASN A 11 -10.87 4.43 -7.71
N LYS A 12 -9.76 3.76 -7.37
CA LYS A 12 -9.64 2.32 -7.27
C LYS A 12 -9.36 1.81 -5.85
N VAL A 13 -9.17 2.68 -4.85
CA VAL A 13 -8.91 2.24 -3.47
C VAL A 13 -10.04 1.35 -2.95
N ASP A 14 -11.30 1.69 -3.20
CA ASP A 14 -12.46 0.88 -2.77
C ASP A 14 -12.48 -0.51 -3.45
N GLU A 15 -12.25 -0.54 -4.77
CA GLU A 15 -12.12 -1.78 -5.54
C GLU A 15 -10.94 -2.63 -5.05
N LEU A 16 -9.80 -2.00 -4.75
CA LEU A 16 -8.60 -2.64 -4.22
C LEU A 16 -8.82 -3.19 -2.81
N GLN A 17 -9.52 -2.47 -1.94
CA GLN A 17 -9.94 -2.97 -0.63
C GLN A 17 -10.81 -4.22 -0.76
N GLY A 18 -11.79 -4.19 -1.68
CA GLY A 18 -12.56 -5.38 -2.03
C GLY A 18 -11.68 -6.53 -2.50
N ASN A 19 -10.73 -6.25 -3.39
CA ASN A 19 -9.82 -7.26 -3.91
C ASN A 19 -8.92 -7.87 -2.83
N VAL A 20 -8.37 -7.08 -1.91
CA VAL A 20 -7.59 -7.60 -0.77
C VAL A 20 -8.46 -8.45 0.16
N ARG A 21 -9.73 -8.06 0.35
CA ARG A 21 -10.65 -8.79 1.21
C ARG A 21 -11.09 -10.13 0.62
N PHE A 22 -11.41 -10.17 -0.68
CA PHE A 22 -12.05 -11.32 -1.33
C PHE A 22 -11.09 -12.18 -2.16
N GLN A 23 -10.02 -11.61 -2.71
CA GLN A 23 -9.06 -12.36 -3.52
C GLN A 23 -7.88 -12.85 -2.68
N LYS A 24 -7.75 -14.18 -2.59
CA LYS A 24 -6.64 -14.82 -1.89
C LYS A 24 -5.27 -14.37 -2.42
N ASN A 25 -5.16 -14.12 -3.73
CA ASN A 25 -3.92 -13.68 -4.36
C ASN A 25 -3.44 -12.33 -3.82
N PHE A 26 -4.36 -11.39 -3.58
CA PHE A 26 -4.03 -10.08 -3.01
C PHE A 26 -3.68 -10.21 -1.53
N ARG A 27 -4.41 -11.05 -0.79
CA ARG A 27 -4.16 -11.30 0.63
C ARG A 27 -2.83 -12.03 0.91
N ASP A 28 -2.42 -12.93 0.02
CA ASP A 28 -1.17 -13.70 0.15
C ASP A 28 0.06 -12.87 -0.27
N CYS A 29 -0.14 -11.74 -0.94
CA CYS A 29 0.96 -10.90 -1.38
C CYS A 29 1.57 -10.07 -0.25
N SER A 30 2.90 -10.13 -0.13
CA SER A 30 3.63 -9.32 0.85
C SER A 30 3.78 -7.85 0.46
N VAL A 31 3.59 -7.53 -0.83
CA VAL A 31 3.77 -6.18 -1.35
C VAL A 31 2.78 -5.95 -2.50
N LEU A 32 2.07 -4.83 -2.44
CA LEU A 32 1.30 -4.25 -3.54
C LEU A 32 2.05 -3.05 -4.07
N ALA A 33 2.32 -3.02 -5.37
CA ALA A 33 2.96 -1.90 -6.04
C ALA A 33 2.04 -1.36 -7.13
N PHE A 34 1.71 -0.09 -7.06
CA PHE A 34 0.83 0.58 -8.01
C PHE A 34 1.55 1.70 -8.74
N THR A 35 1.34 1.81 -10.05
CA THR A 35 1.85 2.90 -10.90
C THR A 35 0.71 3.76 -11.42
N GLU A 36 1.03 4.98 -11.85
CA GLU A 36 0.06 5.97 -12.35
C GLU A 36 -1.04 6.27 -11.32
N THR A 37 -0.62 6.41 -10.07
CA THR A 37 -1.52 6.67 -8.94
C THR A 37 -2.18 8.05 -9.01
N TRP A 38 -1.59 8.98 -9.78
CA TRP A 38 -2.04 10.37 -10.00
C TRP A 38 -2.31 11.15 -8.72
N LEU A 39 -1.57 10.82 -7.67
CA LEU A 39 -1.69 11.49 -6.39
C LEU A 39 -0.85 12.75 -6.39
N THR A 40 -1.42 13.79 -5.79
CA THR A 40 -0.77 15.08 -5.55
C THR A 40 -0.25 15.14 -4.12
N ASP A 41 0.50 16.19 -3.77
CA ASP A 41 0.95 16.42 -2.39
C ASP A 41 -0.23 16.64 -1.42
N CYS A 42 -1.37 17.11 -1.95
CA CYS A 42 -2.60 17.33 -1.19
C CYS A 42 -3.27 16.04 -0.71
N ASN A 43 -2.91 14.87 -1.26
CA ASN A 43 -3.51 13.59 -0.91
C ASN A 43 -2.84 13.01 0.33
N GLN A 44 -3.64 12.83 1.39
CA GLN A 44 -3.18 12.23 2.63
C GLN A 44 -2.98 10.72 2.47
N ASP A 45 -2.02 10.16 3.21
CA ASP A 45 -1.79 8.71 3.21
C ASP A 45 -3.00 7.93 3.77
N ASN A 46 -3.83 8.58 4.59
CA ASN A 46 -5.07 8.01 5.12
C ASN A 46 -6.13 7.71 4.03
N ASP A 47 -6.18 8.51 2.95
CA ASP A 47 -7.09 8.25 1.82
C ASP A 47 -6.72 6.98 1.03
N LEU A 48 -5.53 6.45 1.28
CA LEU A 48 -4.92 5.35 0.55
C LEU A 48 -4.76 4.10 1.40
N PHE A 49 -5.37 4.10 2.59
CA PHE A 49 -5.29 3.00 3.53
C PHE A 49 -5.99 1.76 2.98
N ILE A 50 -5.28 0.64 2.92
CA ILE A 50 -5.85 -0.68 2.60
C ILE A 50 -5.80 -1.59 3.82
N ASP A 51 -6.97 -2.11 4.22
CA ASP A 51 -7.08 -3.06 5.33
C ASP A 51 -6.21 -4.31 5.10
N GLY A 52 -5.39 -4.66 6.09
CA GLY A 52 -4.42 -5.76 6.00
C GLY A 52 -3.03 -5.37 5.48
N PHE A 53 -2.85 -4.13 5.00
CA PHE A 53 -1.55 -3.57 4.61
C PHE A 53 -1.13 -2.43 5.54
N GLY A 54 0.19 -2.18 5.59
CA GLY A 54 0.76 -1.09 6.36
C GLY A 54 0.59 0.27 5.68
N ALA A 55 1.18 1.31 6.28
CA ALA A 55 1.13 2.66 5.69
C ALA A 55 1.73 2.68 4.27
N PRO A 56 1.10 3.39 3.31
CA PRO A 56 1.56 3.43 1.93
C PRO A 56 2.87 4.20 1.81
N PHE A 57 3.80 3.63 1.05
CA PHE A 57 5.06 4.29 0.72
C PHE A 57 4.95 4.95 -0.66
N ARG A 58 4.97 6.29 -0.69
CA ARG A 58 4.89 7.09 -1.93
C ARG A 58 6.29 7.41 -2.45
N LEU A 59 6.64 6.88 -3.63
CA LEU A 59 7.91 7.18 -4.31
C LEU A 59 7.92 8.54 -5.02
N ASP A 60 6.74 9.12 -5.24
CA ASP A 60 6.54 10.37 -6.00
C ASP A 60 6.55 11.65 -5.14
N ARG A 61 6.64 11.52 -3.81
CA ARG A 61 6.55 12.68 -2.88
C ARG A 61 7.65 13.74 -3.08
N LYS A 62 8.74 13.41 -3.78
CA LYS A 62 9.80 14.38 -4.09
C LYS A 62 9.66 14.90 -5.52
N ALA A 63 8.72 15.83 -5.73
CA ALA A 63 8.53 16.49 -7.03
C ALA A 63 9.82 17.10 -7.60
N GLU A 64 10.74 17.56 -6.72
CA GLU A 64 12.07 18.06 -7.06
C GLU A 64 12.99 17.01 -7.73
N VAL A 65 12.72 15.72 -7.50
CA VAL A 65 13.53 14.60 -8.00
C VAL A 65 12.81 13.87 -9.15
N THR A 66 11.48 13.88 -9.19
CA THR A 66 10.70 13.19 -10.25
C THR A 66 10.40 14.08 -11.46
N GLY A 67 10.36 15.40 -11.29
CA GLY A 67 10.00 16.37 -12.33
C GLY A 67 8.56 16.22 -12.84
N LYS A 68 7.72 15.42 -12.18
CA LYS A 68 6.36 15.11 -12.60
C LYS A 68 5.35 15.71 -11.63
N THR A 69 4.39 16.44 -12.17
CA THR A 69 3.25 17.01 -11.43
C THR A 69 2.12 15.99 -11.22
N GLN A 70 2.03 14.98 -12.09
CA GLN A 70 1.10 13.86 -11.99
C GLN A 70 1.73 12.58 -12.55
N GLY A 71 1.70 11.51 -11.77
CA GLY A 71 2.25 10.20 -12.14
C GLY A 71 3.18 9.68 -11.07
N GLY A 72 2.70 8.73 -10.26
CA GLY A 72 3.43 8.25 -9.11
C GLY A 72 3.39 6.73 -8.94
N GLY A 73 4.27 6.24 -8.07
CA GLY A 73 4.34 4.86 -7.62
C GLY A 73 4.00 4.77 -6.13
N ILE A 74 3.11 3.85 -5.76
CA ILE A 74 2.84 3.50 -4.36
C ILE A 74 3.26 2.07 -4.12
N ILE A 75 3.87 1.84 -2.97
CA ILE A 75 4.15 0.51 -2.47
C ILE A 75 3.48 0.39 -1.10
N GLU A 76 2.55 -0.55 -0.97
CA GLU A 76 1.98 -0.93 0.32
C GLU A 76 2.62 -2.23 0.80
N PRO A 77 3.46 -2.17 1.84
CA PRO A 77 4.02 -3.36 2.45
C PRO A 77 2.95 -4.05 3.31
N SER A 78 2.83 -5.38 3.19
CA SER A 78 2.02 -6.17 4.12
C SER A 78 2.60 -6.02 5.53
N GLN A 79 1.76 -5.90 6.55
CA GLN A 79 2.26 -6.08 7.92
C GLN A 79 2.72 -7.55 8.11
N PRO A 80 3.89 -7.84 8.73
CA PRO A 80 4.82 -7.00 9.47
C PRO A 80 6.29 -7.14 8.98
N TRP A 81 6.73 -6.32 8.03
CA TRP A 81 8.19 -6.09 7.84
C TRP A 81 8.71 -4.98 8.76
N THR A 82 7.86 -4.03 9.17
CA THR A 82 8.24 -2.90 10.04
C THR A 82 7.87 -3.09 11.52
N SER A 83 7.54 -4.32 11.95
CA SER A 83 7.37 -4.58 13.38
C SER A 83 8.72 -4.80 14.04
N SER A 84 9.36 -3.72 14.48
CA SER A 84 10.24 -3.74 15.65
C SER A 84 9.45 -3.84 16.98
N ALA A 85 8.23 -4.39 16.95
CA ALA A 85 7.56 -4.89 18.15
C ALA A 85 7.73 -6.42 18.20
N PRO A 86 8.35 -6.98 19.26
CA PRO A 86 8.44 -8.42 19.43
C PRO A 86 7.03 -8.97 19.55
N ARG A 87 6.66 -9.84 18.60
CA ARG A 87 5.49 -10.70 18.70
C ARG A 87 5.80 -11.73 19.78
N THR A 88 5.60 -11.38 21.05
CA THR A 88 5.66 -12.33 22.17
C THR A 88 4.57 -13.37 21.94
N LYS A 89 4.96 -14.49 21.33
CA LYS A 89 4.18 -15.73 21.41
C LYS A 89 4.43 -16.32 22.79
N GLU A 90 3.66 -15.89 23.78
CA GLU A 90 3.50 -16.73 24.97
C GLU A 90 2.61 -17.92 24.57
N ARG A 91 3.28 -19.00 24.17
CA ARG A 91 2.77 -20.36 24.33
C ARG A 91 3.62 -21.03 25.40
N VAL A 92 3.15 -21.08 26.64
CA VAL A 92 3.34 -22.26 27.50
C VAL A 92 2.11 -22.37 28.38
N GLY A 93 1.23 -23.32 28.05
CA GLY A 93 0.48 -24.01 29.08
C GLY A 93 1.31 -25.21 29.52
N GLN A 94 1.65 -25.26 30.81
CA GLN A 94 1.59 -26.43 31.69
C GLN A 94 1.95 -26.00 33.11
#